data_AF-A0A2G6L8H2-F1
#
_entry.id   AF-A0A2G6L8H2-F1
#
_cell.length_a   1.000
_cell.length_b   1.000
_cell.length_c   1.000
_cell.angle_alpha   90.00
_cell.angle_beta   90.00
_cell.angle_gamma   90.00
#
_symmetry.space_group_name_H-M   'P 1'
#
loop_
_entity.id
_entity.type
_entity.pdbx_description
1 polymer ?
#
loop_
_entity_poly.entity_id
_entity_poly.type
_entity_poly.pdbx_seq_one_letter_code
_entity_poly.pdbx_strand_id
1 'polypeptide(L)'
;MFDIGFLELVLLGIVALLVLGPEKLPHAARTAGQWVGTARRMVNRVTREIDQEIKTQELRDKLKQERDTLGLEKIQSTVDDALNKAEDDRHLVEKNINEQTAQLANRTKTPKHSGISISAPDQNGTKNKG
;
A
#
# COMPACT_ATOMS: atom_id res chain seq x y z
N MET A 1 -6.42 5.95 -3.08
CA MET A 1 -7.22 4.96 -2.34
C MET A 1 -8.42 4.54 -3.20
N PHE A 2 -8.17 3.69 -4.18
CA PHE A 2 -9.20 3.09 -5.03
C PHE A 2 -8.88 1.59 -5.15
N ASP A 3 -8.81 0.92 -4.01
CA ASP A 3 -8.80 -0.54 -3.96
C ASP A 3 -10.22 -1.04 -4.21
N ILE A 4 -10.63 -1.04 -5.47
CA ILE A 4 -11.83 -1.74 -5.91
C ILE A 4 -11.40 -3.16 -6.21
N GLY A 5 -11.45 -4.01 -5.19
CA GLY A 5 -11.24 -5.44 -5.33
C GLY A 5 -12.50 -6.15 -5.86
N PHE A 6 -12.34 -7.45 -6.08
CA PHE A 6 -13.45 -8.30 -6.54
C PHE A 6 -14.60 -8.33 -5.52
N LEU A 7 -14.28 -8.37 -4.23
CA LEU A 7 -15.28 -8.40 -3.15
C LEU A 7 -16.09 -7.10 -3.11
N GLU A 8 -15.47 -5.93 -3.27
CA GLU A 8 -16.17 -4.65 -3.33
C GLU A 8 -17.13 -4.59 -4.52
N LEU A 9 -16.73 -5.11 -5.70
CA LEU A 9 -17.62 -5.16 -6.86
C LEU A 9 -18.84 -6.05 -6.63
N VAL A 10 -18.67 -7.22 -5.99
CA VAL A 10 -19.78 -8.11 -5.65
C VAL A 10 -20.72 -7.43 -4.66
N LEU A 11 -20.19 -6.79 -3.62
CA LEU A 11 -21.00 -6.06 -2.63
C LEU A 11 -21.80 -4.92 -3.29
N LEU A 12 -21.15 -4.13 -4.15
CA LEU A 12 -21.80 -3.04 -4.89
C LEU A 12 -22.86 -3.59 -5.85
N GLY A 13 -22.60 -4.75 -6.49
CA GLY A 13 -23.58 -5.48 -7.27
C GLY A 13 -24.82 -5.86 -6.47
N ILE A 14 -24.66 -6.41 -5.26
CA ILE A 14 -25.79 -6.76 -4.38
C ILE A 14 -26.59 -5.51 -4.00
N VAL A 15 -25.93 -4.43 -3.61
CA VAL A 15 -26.60 -3.15 -3.28
C VAL A 15 -27.37 -2.61 -4.49
N ALA A 16 -26.76 -2.64 -5.68
CA ALA A 16 -27.41 -2.22 -6.91
C ALA A 16 -28.63 -3.10 -7.25
N LEU A 17 -28.55 -4.41 -7.01
CA LEU A 17 -29.69 -5.33 -7.20
C LEU A 17 -30.84 -5.02 -6.23
N LEU A 18 -30.55 -4.63 -4.99
CA LEU A 18 -31.58 -4.26 -4.01
C LEU A 18 -32.25 -2.92 -4.36
N VAL A 19 -31.47 -1.92 -4.76
CA VAL A 19 -31.96 -0.56 -5.02
C VAL A 19 -32.70 -0.48 -6.36
N LEU A 20 -32.08 -1.01 -7.42
CA LEU A 20 -32.58 -0.89 -8.78
C LEU A 20 -33.47 -2.08 -9.17
N GLY A 21 -33.25 -3.24 -8.55
CA GLY A 21 -33.90 -4.49 -8.87
C GLY A 21 -33.08 -5.36 -9.85
N PRO A 22 -33.16 -6.70 -9.74
CA PRO A 22 -32.43 -7.62 -10.61
C PRO A 22 -32.80 -7.53 -12.09
N GLU A 23 -34.01 -7.08 -12.40
CA GLU A 23 -34.48 -6.94 -13.77
C GLU A 23 -33.97 -5.67 -14.46
N LYS A 24 -33.73 -4.60 -13.69
CA LYS A 24 -33.38 -3.28 -14.22
C LYS A 24 -31.87 -3.02 -14.26
N LEU A 25 -31.09 -3.63 -13.36
CA LEU A 25 -29.63 -3.58 -13.37
C LEU A 25 -29.01 -4.01 -14.72
N PRO A 26 -29.36 -5.17 -15.31
CA PRO A 26 -28.78 -5.57 -16.60
C PRO A 26 -29.13 -4.60 -17.73
N HIS A 27 -30.31 -3.97 -17.68
CA HIS A 27 -30.69 -2.95 -18.64
C HIS A 27 -29.85 -1.68 -18.47
N ALA A 28 -29.69 -1.18 -17.24
CA ALA A 28 -28.87 -0.01 -16.94
C ALA A 28 -27.39 -0.22 -17.29
N ALA A 29 -26.83 -1.40 -16.98
CA ALA A 29 -25.45 -1.75 -17.34
C ALA A 29 -25.25 -1.80 -18.86
N ARG A 30 -26.23 -2.31 -19.63
CA ARG A 30 -26.18 -2.30 -21.09
C ARG A 30 -26.19 -0.87 -21.66
N THR A 31 -27.08 -0.01 -21.15
CA THR A 31 -27.17 1.39 -21.61
C THR A 31 -25.89 2.16 -21.27
N ALA A 32 -25.41 2.06 -20.03
CA ALA A 32 -24.16 2.67 -19.60
C ALA A 32 -22.97 2.13 -20.42
N GLY A 33 -22.92 0.81 -20.62
CA GLY A 33 -21.90 0.15 -21.43
C GLY A 33 -21.91 0.61 -22.89
N GLN A 34 -23.09 0.83 -23.48
CA GLN A 34 -23.21 1.37 -24.84
C GLN A 34 -22.71 2.81 -24.93
N TRP A 35 -23.01 3.64 -23.94
CA TRP A 35 -22.54 5.04 -23.89
C TRP A 35 -21.03 5.10 -23.71
N VAL A 36 -20.49 4.40 -22.71
CA VAL A 36 -19.05 4.30 -22.46
C VAL A 36 -18.34 3.69 -23.65
N GLY A 37 -18.90 2.65 -24.26
CA GLY A 37 -18.36 2.01 -25.45
C GLY A 37 -18.33 2.96 -26.66
N THR A 38 -19.38 3.74 -26.85
CA THR A 38 -19.46 4.74 -27.93
C THR A 38 -18.45 5.86 -27.71
N ALA A 39 -18.36 6.40 -26.49
CA ALA A 39 -17.37 7.42 -26.14
C ALA A 39 -15.94 6.90 -26.34
N ARG A 40 -15.63 5.69 -25.88
CA ARG A 40 -14.31 5.07 -26.06
C ARG A 40 -13.98 4.85 -27.53
N ARG A 41 -14.95 4.44 -28.36
CA ARG A 41 -14.76 4.31 -29.82
C ARG A 41 -14.50 5.67 -30.47
N MET A 42 -15.20 6.72 -30.07
CA MET A 42 -15.02 8.07 -30.58
C MET A 42 -13.63 8.61 -30.23
N VAL A 43 -13.19 8.47 -28.98
CA VAL A 43 -11.83 8.82 -28.55
C VAL A 43 -10.79 8.06 -29.36
N ASN A 44 -10.94 6.74 -29.49
CA ASN A 44 -10.01 5.92 -30.28
C ASN A 44 -9.95 6.35 -31.75
N ARG A 45 -11.07 6.80 -32.33
CA ARG A 45 -11.11 7.31 -33.71
C ARG A 45 -10.36 8.63 -33.83
N VAL A 46 -10.61 9.57 -32.93
CA VAL A 46 -9.91 10.86 -32.88
C VAL A 46 -8.40 10.65 -32.67
N THR A 47 -7.99 9.78 -31.74
CA THR A 47 -6.57 9.43 -31.54
C THR A 47 -5.95 8.84 -32.81
N ARG A 48 -6.66 7.96 -33.54
CA ARG A 48 -6.15 7.37 -34.79
C ARG A 48 -6.02 8.39 -35.92
N GLU A 49 -7.01 9.28 -36.07
CA GLU A 49 -6.98 10.36 -37.06
C GLU A 49 -5.82 11.33 -36.74
N ILE A 50 -5.65 11.69 -35.46
CA ILE A 50 -4.51 12.47 -34.96
C ILE A 50 -3.18 11.76 -35.20
N ASP A 51 -3.06 10.46 -34.91
CA ASP A 51 -1.82 9.69 -35.10
C ASP A 51 -1.43 9.54 -36.59
N GLN A 52 -2.43 9.54 -37.49
CA GLN A 52 -2.22 9.45 -38.93
C GLN A 52 -1.83 10.80 -39.56
N GLU A 53 -2.35 11.91 -39.04
CA GLU A 53 -2.09 13.25 -39.56
C GLU A 53 -0.89 13.94 -38.87
N ILE A 54 -0.66 13.63 -37.58
CA ILE A 54 0.44 14.18 -36.77
C ILE A 54 1.45 13.06 -36.48
N LYS A 55 2.34 12.83 -37.45
CA LYS A 55 3.61 12.12 -37.22
C LYS A 55 4.69 13.01 -36.59
N THR A 56 4.29 14.11 -35.96
CA THR A 56 5.19 15.19 -35.53
C THR A 56 4.98 15.51 -34.05
N GLN A 57 5.91 15.00 -33.22
CA GLN A 57 6.44 15.42 -31.90
C GLN A 57 5.58 16.33 -30.97
N GLU A 58 4.85 17.31 -31.47
CA GLU A 58 4.20 18.40 -30.73
C GLU A 58 3.07 17.96 -29.78
N LEU A 59 2.26 16.96 -30.14
CA LEU A 59 1.16 16.52 -29.25
C LEU A 59 1.68 15.65 -28.11
N ARG A 60 2.75 14.89 -28.33
CA ARG A 60 3.47 14.18 -27.26
C ARG A 60 4.12 15.18 -26.31
N ASP A 61 4.69 16.25 -26.83
CA ASP A 61 5.32 17.29 -26.00
C ASP A 61 4.29 18.09 -25.19
N LYS A 62 3.12 18.41 -25.76
CA LYS A 62 2.01 19.05 -25.02
C LYS A 62 1.43 18.14 -23.93
N LEU A 63 1.22 16.86 -24.23
CA LEU A 63 0.77 15.89 -23.22
C LEU A 63 1.83 15.65 -22.14
N LYS A 64 3.12 15.62 -22.50
CA LYS A 64 4.23 15.49 -21.56
C LYS A 64 4.33 16.73 -20.66
N GLN A 65 4.23 17.93 -21.22
CA GLN A 65 4.26 19.18 -20.46
C GLN A 65 3.04 19.32 -19.52
N GLU A 66 1.84 18.90 -19.94
CA GLU A 66 0.68 18.81 -19.04
C GLU A 66 0.87 17.76 -17.93
N ARG A 67 1.50 16.62 -18.24
CA ARG A 67 1.84 15.59 -17.24
C ARG A 67 2.91 16.07 -16.24
N ASP A 68 3.89 16.82 -16.70
CA ASP A 68 4.97 17.40 -15.88
C ASP A 68 4.40 18.51 -14.96
N THR A 69 3.46 19.31 -15.46
CA THR A 69 2.77 20.34 -14.67
C THR A 69 1.74 19.78 -13.67
N LEU A 70 1.13 18.62 -13.95
CA LEU A 70 0.17 17.95 -13.05
C LEU A 70 0.82 17.18 -11.89
N GLY A 71 2.12 17.36 -11.65
CA GLY A 71 2.73 17.02 -10.36
C GLY A 71 3.28 15.60 -10.24
N LEU A 72 3.40 14.86 -11.34
CA LEU A 72 4.09 13.56 -11.34
C LEU A 72 5.57 13.69 -10.95
N GLU A 73 6.22 14.80 -11.32
CA GLU A 73 7.62 15.08 -10.94
C GLU A 73 7.77 15.35 -9.44
N LYS A 74 6.81 16.05 -8.81
CA LYS A 74 6.81 16.27 -7.36
C LYS A 74 6.55 14.98 -6.58
N ILE A 75 5.74 14.08 -7.14
CA ILE A 75 5.47 12.77 -6.53
C ILE A 75 6.70 11.89 -6.64
N GLN A 76 7.37 11.87 -7.79
CA GLN A 76 8.58 11.08 -8.00
C GLN A 76 9.73 11.56 -7.10
N SER A 77 9.99 12.87 -7.02
CA SER A 77 11.02 13.41 -6.14
C SER A 77 10.72 13.19 -4.65
N THR A 78 9.46 13.30 -4.23
CA THR A 78 9.08 13.03 -2.83
C THR A 78 9.22 11.55 -2.48
N VAL A 79 8.91 10.65 -3.43
CA VAL A 79 9.10 9.21 -3.25
C VAL A 79 10.58 8.86 -3.22
N ASP A 80 11.39 9.40 -4.14
CA ASP A 80 12.84 9.17 -4.16
C ASP A 80 13.52 9.73 -2.89
N ASP A 81 13.13 10.91 -2.41
CA ASP A 81 13.61 11.48 -1.15
C ASP A 81 13.20 10.64 0.07
N ALA A 82 11.99 10.11 0.08
CA ALA A 82 11.52 9.23 1.16
C ALA A 82 12.24 7.88 1.16
N LEU A 83 12.53 7.32 -0.03
CA LEU A 83 13.29 6.09 -0.17
C LEU A 83 14.75 6.28 0.25
N ASN A 84 15.40 7.37 -0.17
CA ASN A 84 16.77 7.68 0.25
C ASN A 84 16.89 7.91 1.76
N LYS A 85 15.93 8.62 2.37
CA LYS A 85 15.88 8.80 3.84
C LYS A 85 15.63 7.48 4.58
N ALA A 86 14.75 6.64 4.03
CA ALA A 86 14.51 5.32 4.60
C ALA A 86 15.74 4.41 4.47
N GLU A 87 16.52 4.52 3.41
CA GLU A 87 17.76 3.76 3.21
C GLU A 87 18.85 4.20 4.20
N ASP A 88 18.99 5.51 4.44
CA ASP A 88 19.88 6.07 5.48
C ASP A 88 19.46 5.63 6.89
N ASP A 89 18.16 5.68 7.19
CA ASP A 89 17.63 5.22 8.47
C ASP A 89 17.83 3.71 8.66
N ARG A 90 17.76 2.91 7.59
CA ARG A 90 18.03 1.45 7.66
C ARG A 90 19.49 1.16 8.02
N HIS A 91 20.45 1.96 7.57
CA HIS A 91 21.86 1.81 7.97
C HIS A 91 22.11 2.16 9.44
N LEU A 92 21.33 3.08 10.02
CA LEU A 92 21.38 3.38 11.45
C LEU A 92 20.66 2.30 12.26
N VAL A 93 19.52 1.81 11.79
CA VAL A 93 18.76 0.73 12.45
C VAL A 93 19.55 -0.59 12.44
N GLU A 94 20.21 -0.93 11.32
CA GLU A 94 21.01 -2.16 11.21
C GLU A 94 22.27 -2.12 12.10
N LYS A 95 22.94 -0.96 12.20
CA LYS A 95 24.06 -0.78 13.16
C LYS A 95 23.60 -0.88 14.61
N ASN A 96 22.50 -0.22 14.97
CA ASN A 96 21.99 -0.25 16.35
C ASN A 96 21.44 -1.63 16.75
N ILE A 97 20.78 -2.35 15.84
CA ILE A 97 20.27 -3.70 16.11
C ILE A 97 21.43 -4.70 16.27
N ASN A 98 22.48 -4.61 15.44
CA ASN A 98 23.64 -5.50 15.57
C ASN A 98 24.45 -5.21 16.85
N GLU A 99 24.57 -3.94 17.24
CA GLU A 99 25.21 -3.56 18.51
C GLU A 99 24.39 -4.01 19.74
N GLN A 100 23.07 -3.92 19.70
CA GLN A 100 22.20 -4.37 20.79
C GLN A 100 22.13 -5.90 20.88
N THR A 101 22.10 -6.62 19.76
CA THR A 101 22.14 -8.09 19.74
C THR A 101 23.51 -8.64 20.14
N ALA A 102 24.61 -7.97 19.78
CA ALA A 102 25.96 -8.30 20.26
C ALA A 102 26.11 -8.08 21.78
N GLN A 103 25.46 -7.05 22.34
CA GLN A 103 25.45 -6.80 23.78
C GLN A 103 24.56 -7.79 24.55
N LEU A 104 23.41 -8.20 24.00
CA LEU A 104 22.58 -9.28 24.58
C LEU A 104 23.29 -10.64 24.50
N ALA A 105 24.02 -10.93 23.43
CA ALA A 105 24.79 -12.17 23.28
C ALA A 105 25.96 -12.27 24.28
N ASN A 106 26.61 -11.15 24.61
CA ASN A 106 27.70 -11.14 25.60
C ASN A 106 27.22 -11.18 27.06
N ARG A 107 25.97 -10.80 27.35
CA ARG A 107 25.40 -10.95 28.71
C ARG A 107 25.04 -12.39 29.09
N THR A 108 25.10 -13.34 28.16
CA THR A 108 24.72 -14.75 28.42
C THR A 108 25.94 -15.69 28.55
N LYS A 109 27.18 -15.17 28.56
CA LYS A 109 28.40 -15.95 28.84
C LYS A 109 28.80 -15.81 30.31
N THR A 110 28.31 -16.73 31.12
CA THR A 110 28.63 -16.96 32.54
C THR A 110 30.14 -16.98 32.84
N PRO A 111 30.61 -16.37 33.95
CA PRO A 111 31.74 -16.89 34.69
C PRO A 111 31.25 -17.92 35.73
N LYS A 112 31.89 -19.09 35.75
CA LYS A 112 31.64 -20.21 36.66
C LYS A 112 32.66 -20.17 37.80
N HIS A 113 32.22 -19.83 39.01
CA HIS A 113 32.76 -20.15 40.35
C HIS A 113 31.98 -19.24 41.33
N SER A 114 31.53 -19.61 42.53
CA SER A 114 31.88 -20.63 43.50
C SER A 114 30.64 -20.79 44.43
N GLY A 115 30.60 -21.82 45.29
CA GLY A 115 29.47 -22.17 46.18
C GLY A 115 28.80 -20.98 46.89
N ILE A 116 27.52 -21.10 47.24
CA ILE A 116 27.15 -21.57 48.58
C ILE A 116 25.72 -22.13 48.57
N SER A 117 25.61 -23.18 49.37
CA SER A 117 24.51 -24.03 49.77
C SER A 117 23.28 -23.33 50.39
N ILE A 118 22.22 -24.13 50.59
CA ILE A 118 21.25 -24.14 51.73
C ILE A 118 19.79 -23.80 51.35
N SER A 119 19.01 -24.89 51.34
CA SER A 119 17.67 -25.07 51.93
C SER A 119 16.41 -24.54 51.23
N ALA A 120 15.61 -25.52 50.75
CA ALA A 120 14.16 -25.55 50.96
C ALA A 120 13.86 -25.54 52.49
N PRO A 121 12.72 -25.01 53.00
CA PRO A 121 11.38 -25.43 52.57
C PRO A 121 10.26 -24.36 52.63
N ASP A 122 9.12 -24.72 52.03
CA ASP A 122 7.72 -24.60 52.51
C ASP A 122 7.26 -23.38 53.34
N GLN A 123 6.05 -22.88 53.02
CA GLN A 123 4.89 -22.73 53.94
C GLN A 123 3.85 -21.73 53.40
N ASN A 124 2.78 -22.32 52.86
CA ASN A 124 1.35 -21.99 52.99
C ASN A 124 0.90 -20.79 53.88
N GLY A 125 -0.13 -20.06 53.40
CA GLY A 125 -1.06 -19.23 54.19
C GLY A 125 -0.57 -17.81 54.47
N THR A 126 -1.37 -16.73 54.50
CA THR A 126 -2.79 -16.58 54.86
C THR A 126 -3.33 -15.21 54.45
N LYS A 127 -4.61 -15.19 54.04
CA LYS A 127 -5.64 -14.17 54.31
C LYS A 127 -5.38 -12.68 54.05
N ASN A 128 -5.99 -12.24 52.96
CA ASN A 128 -6.67 -10.95 52.80
C ASN A 128 -7.89 -10.86 53.76
N LYS A 129 -7.98 -9.81 54.59
CA LYS A 129 -9.19 -9.09 55.02
C LYS A 129 -8.85 -7.99 56.03
N GLY A 130 -9.28 -6.77 55.75
CA GLY A 130 -9.23 -5.61 56.64
C GLY A 130 -9.16 -4.33 55.85
#